data_AF-Q014G9-F1
#
_entry.id   AF-Q014G9-F1
#
_cell.length_a   1.000
_cell.length_b   1.000
_cell.length_c   1.000
_cell.angle_alpha   90.00
_cell.angle_beta   90.00
_cell.angle_gamma   90.00
#
_symmetry.space_group_name_H-M   'P 1'
#
loop_
_entity.id
_entity.type
_entity.pdbx_description
1 polymer ?
#
loop_
_entity_poly.entity_id
_entity_poly.type
_entity_poly.pdbx_seq_one_letter_code
_entity_poly.pdbx_strand_id
1 'polypeptide(L)'
;MSPVDDLASAFARSTTLNHDRIASDEDAHALARAFSVPKDFNEILQSKSSVELRRCIVDDDAFDDLLRSTRSVKESTAFARDLASEIERLSAECERLERDAGHLAGHRAVVENGDLREAEEAYGRVREEVIRRQSTMKTLPALVADARAFAMNLEEQSRADVARATRSKTKFLRDALDDLIERLVERQTRAHRVKLIASIVDPSD
;
A
#
# COMPACT_ATOMS: atom_id res chain seq x y z
N MET A 1 40.63 65.17 33.72
CA MET A 1 39.25 65.17 34.25
C MET A 1 38.47 64.17 33.43
N SER A 2 38.05 63.06 34.05
CA SER A 2 37.25 62.01 33.38
C SER A 2 35.80 62.50 33.25
N PRO A 3 35.09 62.25 32.15
CA PRO A 3 33.66 62.54 32.09
C PRO A 3 32.96 61.58 33.07
N VAL A 4 32.12 62.13 33.93
CA VAL A 4 31.23 61.35 34.79
C VAL A 4 30.16 60.78 33.87
N ASP A 5 30.24 59.48 33.59
CA ASP A 5 29.17 58.74 32.94
C ASP A 5 27.92 58.79 33.85
N ASP A 6 26.90 59.50 33.41
CA ASP A 6 25.63 59.58 34.13
C ASP A 6 24.88 58.22 34.05
N LEU A 7 24.10 57.90 35.08
CA LEU A 7 23.34 56.65 35.20
C LEU A 7 22.37 56.41 34.02
N ALA A 8 21.80 57.47 33.44
CA ALA A 8 20.99 57.40 32.23
C ALA A 8 21.83 57.01 31.00
N SER A 9 23.07 57.50 30.92
CA SER A 9 24.02 57.10 29.87
C SER A 9 24.50 55.65 30.03
N ALA A 10 24.62 55.14 31.26
CA ALA A 10 24.88 53.73 31.53
C ALA A 10 23.68 52.83 31.19
N PHE A 11 22.46 53.27 31.53
CA PHE A 11 21.23 52.55 31.21
C PHE A 11 21.00 52.46 29.69
N ALA A 12 21.20 53.57 28.98
CA ALA A 12 21.09 53.63 27.52
C ALA A 12 22.09 52.71 26.80
N ARG A 13 23.28 52.48 27.38
CA ARG A 13 24.27 51.53 26.85
C ARG A 13 23.96 50.08 27.17
N SER A 14 23.19 49.81 28.23
CA SER A 14 22.77 48.44 28.55
C SER A 14 21.57 47.98 27.71
N THR A 15 20.76 48.92 27.22
CA THR A 15 19.59 48.65 26.37
C THR A 15 19.92 48.66 24.89
N THR A 16 21.04 49.25 24.47
CA THR A 16 21.58 49.11 23.11
C THR A 16 22.31 47.77 22.98
N LEU A 17 21.53 46.71 22.75
CA LEU A 17 22.03 45.44 22.25
C LEU A 17 22.89 45.70 21.02
N ASN A 18 24.13 45.20 21.01
CA ASN A 18 25.03 45.21 19.87
C ASN A 18 24.31 44.61 18.65
N HIS A 19 23.81 45.48 17.76
CA HIS A 19 23.07 45.14 16.55
C HIS A 19 23.87 44.31 15.54
N ASP A 20 25.18 44.15 15.74
CA ASP A 20 26.07 43.53 14.76
C ASP A 20 26.14 42.00 14.79
N ARG A 21 25.49 41.31 15.76
CA ARG A 21 25.72 39.86 15.92
C ARG A 21 24.54 38.92 16.13
N ILE A 22 23.32 39.38 16.35
CA ILE A 22 22.21 38.45 16.60
C ILE A 22 20.92 38.97 15.99
N ALA A 23 20.21 38.04 15.35
CA ALA A 23 18.76 37.96 15.20
C ALA A 23 18.17 38.60 13.93
N SER A 24 17.39 37.77 13.21
CA SER A 24 16.46 38.24 12.19
C SER A 24 15.52 39.31 12.77
N ASP A 25 14.92 40.17 11.95
CA ASP A 25 13.96 41.19 12.42
C ASP A 25 12.87 40.58 13.33
N GLU A 26 12.46 39.32 13.09
CA GLU A 26 11.49 38.60 13.92
C GLU A 26 12.01 38.27 15.32
N ASP A 27 13.27 37.85 15.44
CA ASP A 27 13.92 37.54 16.72
C ASP A 27 14.19 38.82 17.53
N ALA A 28 14.57 39.91 16.86
CA ALA A 28 14.73 41.23 17.50
C ALA A 28 13.38 41.76 18.01
N HIS A 29 12.29 41.57 17.26
CA HIS A 29 10.93 41.87 17.71
C HIS A 29 10.43 40.92 18.81
N ALA A 30 10.84 39.65 18.81
CA ALA A 30 10.52 38.70 19.88
C ALA A 30 11.25 39.07 21.19
N LEU A 31 12.54 39.42 21.10
CA LEU A 31 13.33 39.91 22.23
C LEU A 31 12.80 41.26 22.75
N ALA A 32 12.49 42.21 21.88
CA ALA A 32 11.89 43.49 22.28
C ALA A 32 10.53 43.30 22.97
N ARG A 33 9.74 42.30 22.56
CA ARG A 33 8.50 41.91 23.27
C ARG A 33 8.79 41.23 24.61
N ALA A 34 9.78 40.33 24.67
CA ALA A 34 10.16 39.62 25.89
C ALA A 34 10.73 40.55 26.97
N PHE A 35 11.41 41.63 26.58
CA PHE A 35 11.94 42.66 27.47
C PHE A 35 11.07 43.92 27.54
N SER A 36 9.86 43.90 26.96
CA SER A 36 8.92 45.01 27.10
C SER A 36 8.28 45.02 28.48
N VAL A 37 8.08 46.22 29.02
CA VAL A 37 7.38 46.40 30.29
C VAL A 37 5.94 45.89 30.15
N PRO A 38 5.43 45.08 31.11
CA PRO A 38 4.05 44.59 31.07
C PRO A 38 3.06 45.76 30.89
N LYS A 39 2.03 45.56 30.04
CA LYS A 39 1.11 46.65 29.66
C LYS A 39 0.39 47.29 30.86
N ASP A 40 0.16 46.50 31.89
CA ASP A 40 -0.51 46.87 33.14
C ASP A 40 0.47 47.30 34.26
N PHE A 41 1.78 47.30 33.99
CA PHE A 41 2.80 47.62 34.99
C PHE A 41 2.60 49.00 35.60
N ASN A 42 2.27 50.01 34.79
CA ASN A 42 2.03 51.36 35.28
C ASN A 42 0.77 51.46 36.16
N GLU A 43 -0.29 50.72 35.84
CA GLU A 43 -1.51 50.67 36.65
C GLU A 43 -1.24 49.98 38.00
N ILE A 44 -0.44 48.91 37.98
CA ILE A 44 -0.01 48.22 39.19
C ILE A 44 0.87 49.13 40.05
N LEU A 45 1.81 49.85 39.47
CA LEU A 45 2.64 50.82 40.21
C LEU A 45 1.80 51.91 40.88
N GLN A 46 0.76 52.42 40.21
CA GLN A 46 -0.16 53.42 40.77
C GLN A 46 -1.00 52.90 41.93
N SER A 47 -1.26 51.58 41.99
CA SER A 47 -1.99 50.94 43.08
C SER A 47 -1.15 50.72 44.35
N LYS A 48 0.18 50.87 44.26
CA LYS A 48 1.12 50.62 45.36
C LYS A 48 1.44 51.87 46.16
N SER A 49 1.61 51.69 47.48
CA SER A 49 2.04 52.77 48.36
C SER A 49 3.50 53.14 48.14
N SER A 50 3.90 54.37 48.51
CA SER A 50 5.30 54.82 48.39
C SER A 50 6.30 54.00 49.22
N VAL A 51 5.83 53.27 50.23
CA VAL A 51 6.65 52.36 51.05
C VAL A 51 6.89 51.05 50.31
N GLU A 52 5.85 50.48 49.69
CA GLU A 52 5.97 49.28 48.85
C GLU A 52 6.84 49.52 47.63
N LEU A 53 6.68 50.67 46.96
CA LEU A 53 7.51 51.03 45.81
C LEU A 53 8.98 51.21 46.21
N ARG A 54 9.25 51.86 47.35
CA ARG A 54 10.62 51.98 47.88
C ARG A 54 11.23 50.62 48.22
N ARG A 55 10.43 49.69 48.72
CA ARG A 55 10.87 48.32 48.95
C ARG A 55 11.25 47.63 47.64
N CYS A 56 10.43 47.73 46.60
CA CYS A 56 10.71 47.15 45.28
C CYS A 56 11.97 47.72 44.59
N ILE A 57 12.50 48.88 45.04
CA ILE A 57 13.75 49.46 44.51
C ILE A 57 14.99 48.82 45.15
N VAL A 58 14.86 48.27 46.36
CA VAL A 58 16.00 47.80 47.19
C VAL A 58 15.98 46.29 47.42
N ASP A 59 14.83 45.65 47.23
CA ASP A 59 14.57 44.23 47.45
C ASP A 59 14.17 43.59 46.11
N ASP A 60 15.11 42.86 45.51
CA ASP A 60 14.94 42.21 44.20
C ASP A 60 13.78 41.19 44.21
N ASP A 61 13.59 40.47 45.33
CA ASP A 61 12.49 39.50 45.47
C ASP A 61 11.13 40.22 45.48
N ALA A 62 11.07 41.39 46.13
CA ALA A 62 9.86 42.20 46.12
C ALA A 62 9.54 42.78 44.74
N PHE A 63 10.57 43.11 43.94
CA PHE A 63 10.40 43.55 42.57
C PHE A 63 9.94 42.41 41.66
N ASP A 64 10.52 41.23 41.80
CA ASP A 64 10.13 40.02 41.09
C ASP A 64 8.67 39.63 41.38
N ASP A 65 8.25 39.71 42.64
CA ASP A 65 6.86 39.44 43.02
C ASP A 65 5.90 40.48 42.44
N LEU A 66 6.31 41.74 42.35
CA LEU A 66 5.55 42.78 41.66
C LEU A 66 5.41 42.47 40.16
N LEU A 67 6.49 42.08 39.50
CA LEU A 67 6.47 41.68 38.08
C LEU A 67 5.59 40.44 37.85
N ARG A 68 5.70 39.41 38.70
CA ARG A 68 4.83 38.21 38.66
C ARG A 68 3.37 38.53 38.91
N SER A 69 3.07 39.63 39.63
CA SER A 69 1.70 40.07 39.87
C SER A 69 1.02 40.63 38.62
N THR A 70 1.80 41.04 37.61
CA THR A 70 1.28 41.57 36.35
C THR A 70 0.49 40.51 35.57
N ARG A 71 -0.55 40.98 34.90
CA ARG A 71 -1.43 40.18 34.06
C ARG A 71 -0.66 39.49 32.93
N SER A 72 0.29 40.21 32.32
CA SER A 72 1.11 39.67 31.23
C SER A 72 1.91 38.44 31.66
N VAL A 73 2.52 38.47 32.86
CA VAL A 73 3.30 37.33 33.37
C VAL A 73 2.37 36.18 33.75
N LYS A 74 1.24 36.47 34.40
CA LYS A 74 0.23 35.44 34.74
C LYS A 74 -0.31 34.73 33.50
N GLU A 75 -0.70 35.48 32.47
CA GLU A 75 -1.18 34.92 31.20
C GLU A 75 -0.10 34.08 30.50
N SER A 76 1.16 34.57 30.48
CA SER A 76 2.27 33.82 29.88
C SER A 76 2.57 32.51 30.61
N THR A 77 2.51 32.52 31.95
CA THR A 77 2.71 31.29 32.75
C THR A 77 1.56 30.30 32.59
N ALA A 78 0.32 30.78 32.46
CA ALA A 78 -0.84 29.94 32.17
C ALA A 78 -0.72 29.31 30.78
N PHE A 79 -0.39 30.11 29.77
CA PHE A 79 -0.14 29.63 28.40
C PHE A 79 0.99 28.59 28.35
N ALA A 80 2.10 28.82 29.05
CA ALA A 80 3.20 27.86 29.10
C ALA A 80 2.77 26.52 29.75
N ARG A 81 1.93 26.57 30.78
CA ARG A 81 1.37 25.36 31.41
C ARG A 81 0.44 24.60 30.48
N ASP A 82 -0.45 25.32 29.78
CA ASP A 82 -1.38 24.72 28.83
C ASP A 82 -0.63 24.09 27.65
N LEU A 83 0.41 24.78 27.15
CA LEU A 83 1.28 24.28 26.09
C LEU A 83 2.04 23.02 26.54
N ALA A 84 2.56 22.98 27.77
CA ALA A 84 3.23 21.79 28.30
C ALA A 84 2.26 20.60 28.38
N SER A 85 1.04 20.82 28.86
CA SER A 85 0.01 19.77 28.90
C SER A 85 -0.36 19.26 27.51
N GLU A 86 -0.41 20.15 26.52
CA GLU A 86 -0.74 19.79 25.14
C GLU A 86 0.40 19.00 24.48
N ILE A 87 1.66 19.36 24.74
CA ILE A 87 2.84 18.62 24.30
C ILE A 87 2.85 17.21 24.89
N GLU A 88 2.55 17.07 26.19
CA GLU A 88 2.44 15.75 26.85
C GLU A 88 1.34 14.90 26.21
N ARG A 89 0.17 15.50 25.96
CA ARG A 89 -0.96 14.82 25.29
C ARG A 89 -0.57 14.33 23.90
N LEU A 90 0.06 15.18 23.08
CA LEU A 90 0.49 14.83 21.73
C LEU A 90 1.59 13.77 21.74
N SER A 91 2.53 13.84 22.69
CA SER A 91 3.59 12.83 22.84
C SER A 91 3.00 11.45 23.14
N ALA A 92 2.03 11.37 24.05
CA ALA A 92 1.33 10.11 24.36
C ALA A 92 0.53 9.57 23.15
N GLU A 93 -0.03 10.46 22.32
CA GLU A 93 -0.70 10.06 21.08
C GLU A 93 0.28 9.54 20.03
N CYS A 94 1.44 10.17 19.87
CA CYS A 94 2.51 9.68 19.00
C CYS A 94 2.99 8.29 19.41
N GLU A 95 3.26 8.05 20.70
CA GLU A 95 3.66 6.73 21.19
C GLU A 95 2.59 5.66 20.93
N ARG A 96 1.31 6.04 21.01
CA ARG A 96 0.20 5.13 20.69
C ARG A 96 0.19 4.81 19.19
N LEU A 97 0.32 5.81 18.33
CA LEU A 97 0.36 5.62 16.88
C LEU A 97 1.57 4.78 16.44
N GLU A 98 2.73 4.96 17.07
CA GLU A 98 3.92 4.12 16.81
C GLU A 98 3.67 2.66 17.16
N ARG A 99 3.03 2.38 18.30
CA ARG A 99 2.61 1.02 18.68
C ARG A 99 1.63 0.43 17.67
N ASP A 100 0.62 1.18 17.28
CA ASP A 100 -0.39 0.74 16.30
C ASP A 100 0.25 0.46 14.93
N ALA A 101 1.17 1.31 14.48
CA ALA A 101 1.92 1.11 13.25
C ALA A 101 2.78 -0.17 13.29
N GLY A 102 3.43 -0.45 14.43
CA GLY A 102 4.16 -1.69 14.65
C GLY A 102 3.26 -2.93 14.57
N HIS A 103 2.08 -2.88 15.17
CA HIS A 103 1.09 -3.97 15.07
C HIS A 103 0.59 -4.17 13.64
N LEU A 104 0.27 -3.10 12.92
CA LEU A 104 -0.16 -3.17 11.52
C LEU A 104 0.93 -3.74 10.61
N ALA A 105 2.19 -3.36 10.82
CA ALA A 105 3.32 -3.93 10.09
C ALA A 105 3.44 -5.45 10.33
N GLY A 106 3.24 -5.91 11.57
CA GLY A 106 3.19 -7.33 11.89
C GLY A 106 2.04 -8.07 11.20
N HIS A 107 0.82 -7.51 11.24
CA HIS A 107 -0.33 -8.08 10.54
C HIS A 107 -0.13 -8.16 9.03
N ARG A 108 0.42 -7.09 8.42
CA ARG A 108 0.75 -7.06 7.01
C ARG A 108 1.73 -8.18 6.64
N ALA A 109 2.79 -8.37 7.42
CA ALA A 109 3.76 -9.44 7.19
C ALA A 109 3.12 -10.84 7.28
N VAL A 110 2.16 -11.05 8.18
CA VAL A 110 1.42 -12.32 8.28
C VAL A 110 0.55 -12.56 7.04
N VAL A 111 -0.20 -11.55 6.60
CA VAL A 111 -1.08 -11.65 5.42
C VAL A 111 -0.26 -11.83 4.13
N GLU A 112 0.85 -11.11 3.97
CA GLU A 112 1.73 -11.23 2.81
C GLU A 112 2.40 -12.61 2.75
N ASN A 113 2.85 -13.16 3.87
CA ASN A 113 3.57 -14.45 3.89
C ASN A 113 2.65 -15.69 3.84
N GLY A 114 1.44 -15.60 4.39
CA GLY A 114 0.49 -16.71 4.43
C GLY A 114 -0.45 -16.69 3.22
N ASP A 115 -1.40 -15.78 3.24
CA ASP A 115 -2.60 -15.85 2.40
C ASP A 115 -2.33 -15.43 0.95
N LEU A 116 -1.53 -14.38 0.74
CA LEU A 116 -1.26 -13.85 -0.60
C LEU A 116 -0.45 -14.81 -1.46
N ARG A 117 0.62 -15.38 -0.89
CA ARG A 117 1.47 -16.33 -1.61
C ARG A 117 0.72 -17.61 -1.98
N GLU A 118 -0.09 -18.14 -1.07
CA GLU A 118 -0.90 -19.33 -1.35
C GLU A 118 -1.98 -19.04 -2.42
N ALA A 119 -2.60 -17.86 -2.38
CA ALA A 119 -3.56 -17.41 -3.40
C ALA A 119 -2.90 -17.22 -4.78
N GLU A 120 -1.71 -16.63 -4.84
CA GLU A 120 -0.95 -16.46 -6.09
C GLU A 120 -0.54 -17.80 -6.70
N GLU A 121 -0.04 -18.73 -5.89
CA GLU A 121 0.31 -20.08 -6.34
C GLU A 121 -0.93 -20.84 -6.84
N ALA A 122 -2.05 -20.74 -6.12
CA ALA A 122 -3.32 -21.35 -6.55
C ALA A 122 -3.82 -20.76 -7.87
N TYR A 123 -3.78 -19.43 -8.02
CA TYR A 123 -4.15 -18.76 -9.26
C TYR A 123 -3.23 -19.15 -10.43
N GLY A 124 -1.92 -19.23 -10.19
CA GLY A 124 -0.92 -19.67 -11.16
C GLY A 124 -1.25 -21.06 -11.71
N ARG A 125 -1.53 -22.03 -10.82
CA ARG A 125 -1.92 -23.40 -11.21
C ARG A 125 -3.19 -23.43 -12.07
N VAL A 126 -4.22 -22.68 -11.68
CA VAL A 126 -5.48 -22.62 -12.45
C VAL A 126 -5.25 -21.97 -13.82
N ARG A 127 -4.46 -20.90 -13.88
CA ARG A 127 -4.13 -20.22 -15.14
C ARG A 127 -3.38 -21.12 -16.09
N GLU A 128 -2.38 -21.87 -15.62
CA GLU A 128 -1.64 -22.83 -16.44
C GLU A 128 -2.56 -23.92 -16.99
N GLU A 129 -3.46 -24.46 -16.18
CA GLU A 129 -4.42 -25.48 -16.61
C GLU A 129 -5.41 -24.93 -17.66
N VAL A 130 -5.87 -23.69 -17.50
CA VAL A 130 -6.71 -23.01 -18.50
C VAL A 130 -5.96 -22.83 -19.82
N ILE A 131 -4.72 -22.33 -19.78
CA ILE A 131 -3.89 -22.15 -20.98
C ILE A 131 -3.67 -23.50 -21.68
N ARG A 132 -3.37 -24.55 -20.91
CA ARG A 132 -3.20 -25.91 -21.44
C ARG A 132 -4.47 -26.38 -22.15
N ARG A 133 -5.64 -26.29 -21.51
CA ARG A 133 -6.93 -26.67 -22.12
C ARG A 133 -7.24 -25.86 -23.38
N GLN A 134 -7.00 -24.55 -23.37
CA GLN A 134 -7.18 -23.71 -24.55
C GLN A 134 -6.26 -24.12 -25.71
N SER A 135 -5.00 -24.47 -25.42
CA SER A 135 -4.07 -24.96 -26.44
C SER A 135 -4.51 -26.30 -27.04
N THR A 136 -5.03 -27.21 -26.22
CA THR A 136 -5.59 -28.49 -26.67
C THR A 136 -6.87 -28.27 -27.49
N MET A 137 -7.74 -27.35 -27.07
CA MET A 137 -8.96 -26.99 -27.82
C MET A 137 -8.66 -26.37 -29.18
N LYS A 138 -7.54 -25.67 -29.37
CA LYS A 138 -7.14 -25.14 -30.69
C LYS A 138 -6.76 -26.23 -31.69
N THR A 139 -6.21 -27.34 -31.21
CA THR A 139 -5.78 -28.47 -32.06
C THR A 139 -6.88 -29.53 -32.22
N LEU A 140 -7.91 -29.48 -31.38
CA LEU A 140 -9.04 -30.41 -31.37
C LEU A 140 -9.79 -30.47 -32.71
N PRO A 141 -10.12 -29.36 -33.40
CA PRO A 141 -10.83 -29.42 -34.68
C PRO A 141 -10.01 -30.12 -35.78
N ALA A 142 -8.69 -29.87 -35.82
CA ALA A 142 -7.80 -30.53 -36.77
C ALA A 142 -7.72 -32.04 -36.50
N LEU A 143 -7.61 -32.43 -35.23
CA LEU A 143 -7.59 -33.84 -34.82
C LEU A 143 -8.91 -34.56 -35.15
N VAL A 144 -10.05 -33.88 -34.95
CA VAL A 144 -11.38 -34.38 -35.32
C VAL A 144 -11.50 -34.55 -36.84
N ALA A 145 -11.01 -33.58 -37.63
CA ALA A 145 -10.98 -33.67 -39.09
C ALA A 145 -10.11 -34.84 -39.59
N ASP A 146 -8.92 -35.02 -39.02
CA ASP A 146 -8.02 -36.13 -39.34
C ASP A 146 -8.65 -37.48 -38.98
N ALA A 147 -9.32 -37.58 -37.83
CA ALA A 147 -10.04 -38.77 -37.40
C ALA A 147 -11.20 -39.12 -38.35
N ARG A 148 -11.96 -38.12 -38.80
CA ARG A 148 -13.05 -38.30 -39.79
C ARG A 148 -12.49 -38.74 -41.14
N ALA A 149 -11.42 -38.12 -41.63
CA ALA A 149 -10.76 -38.51 -42.87
C ALA A 149 -10.21 -39.94 -42.80
N PHE A 150 -9.61 -40.33 -41.67
CA PHE A 150 -9.15 -41.69 -41.44
C PHE A 150 -10.31 -42.70 -41.49
N ALA A 151 -11.45 -42.39 -40.85
CA ALA A 151 -12.62 -43.26 -40.90
C ALA A 151 -13.20 -43.39 -42.32
N MET A 152 -13.24 -42.31 -43.11
CA MET A 152 -13.66 -42.35 -44.51
C MET A 152 -12.73 -43.23 -45.35
N ASN A 153 -11.41 -43.12 -45.17
CA ASN A 153 -10.43 -43.96 -45.86
C ASN A 153 -10.63 -45.46 -45.53
N LEU A 154 -10.89 -45.80 -44.27
CA LEU A 154 -11.19 -47.18 -43.89
C LEU A 154 -12.47 -47.72 -44.56
N GLU A 155 -13.49 -46.88 -44.72
CA GLU A 155 -14.73 -47.24 -45.44
C GLU A 155 -14.49 -47.39 -46.96
N GLU A 156 -13.70 -46.52 -47.56
CA GLU A 156 -13.31 -46.61 -48.98
C GLU A 156 -12.50 -47.87 -49.25
N GLN A 157 -11.54 -48.21 -48.38
CA GLN A 157 -10.78 -49.46 -48.46
C GLN A 157 -11.70 -50.68 -48.33
N SER A 158 -12.67 -50.64 -47.39
CA SER A 158 -13.68 -51.68 -47.25
C SER A 158 -14.51 -51.85 -48.54
N ARG A 159 -14.99 -50.74 -49.13
CA ARG A 159 -15.72 -50.75 -50.41
C ARG A 159 -14.86 -51.28 -51.57
N ALA A 160 -13.58 -50.90 -51.62
CA ALA A 160 -12.65 -51.34 -52.64
C ALA A 160 -12.31 -52.84 -52.53
N ASP A 161 -12.21 -53.37 -51.32
CA ASP A 161 -12.02 -54.81 -51.07
C ASP A 161 -13.26 -55.61 -51.49
N VAL A 162 -14.46 -55.14 -51.14
CA VAL A 162 -15.73 -55.74 -51.60
C VAL A 162 -15.82 -55.69 -53.12
N ALA A 163 -15.53 -54.55 -53.76
CA ALA A 163 -15.57 -54.43 -55.22
C ALA A 163 -14.54 -55.34 -55.92
N ARG A 164 -13.33 -55.49 -55.34
CA ARG A 164 -12.32 -56.43 -55.84
C ARG A 164 -12.78 -57.88 -55.71
N ALA A 165 -13.38 -58.25 -54.59
CA ALA A 165 -13.92 -59.58 -54.38
C ALA A 165 -15.05 -59.90 -55.37
N THR A 166 -15.96 -58.96 -55.62
CA THR A 166 -17.08 -59.11 -56.57
C THR A 166 -16.63 -59.20 -58.04
N ARG A 167 -15.53 -58.53 -58.41
CA ARG A 167 -14.96 -58.59 -59.78
C ARG A 167 -14.13 -59.86 -60.03
N SER A 168 -13.62 -60.48 -58.98
CA SER A 168 -12.92 -61.76 -59.05
C SER A 168 -13.90 -62.87 -59.44
N LYS A 169 -13.80 -63.41 -60.67
CA LYS A 169 -14.58 -64.57 -61.14
C LYS A 169 -14.11 -65.91 -60.56
N THR A 170 -13.12 -65.89 -59.67
CA THR A 170 -12.57 -67.07 -59.00
C THR A 170 -13.52 -67.55 -57.91
N LYS A 171 -13.89 -68.84 -57.92
CA LYS A 171 -14.57 -69.48 -56.79
C LYS A 171 -13.68 -69.33 -55.56
N PHE A 172 -14.08 -68.50 -54.61
CA PHE A 172 -13.40 -68.40 -53.32
C PHE A 172 -13.51 -69.75 -52.61
N LEU A 173 -12.38 -70.23 -52.10
CA LEU A 173 -12.40 -71.26 -51.05
C LEU A 173 -13.05 -70.66 -49.80
N ARG A 174 -13.84 -71.44 -49.08
CA ARG A 174 -14.63 -70.98 -47.92
C ARG A 174 -13.78 -70.20 -46.92
N ASP A 175 -12.58 -70.69 -46.61
CA ASP A 175 -11.67 -70.06 -45.65
C ASP A 175 -11.20 -68.65 -46.10
N ALA A 176 -10.98 -68.44 -47.40
CA ALA A 176 -10.60 -67.14 -47.93
C ALA A 176 -11.75 -66.12 -47.92
N LEU A 177 -13.00 -66.60 -47.93
CA LEU A 177 -14.19 -65.77 -47.78
C LEU A 177 -14.38 -65.35 -46.32
N ASP A 178 -14.18 -66.28 -45.38
CA ASP A 178 -14.27 -66.02 -43.94
C ASP A 178 -13.20 -65.00 -43.50
N ASP A 179 -11.95 -65.17 -43.95
CA ASP A 179 -10.84 -64.21 -43.71
C ASP A 179 -11.11 -62.80 -44.28
N LEU A 180 -11.86 -62.71 -45.39
CA LEU A 180 -12.24 -61.43 -45.98
C LEU A 180 -13.35 -60.76 -45.15
N ILE A 181 -14.34 -61.54 -44.72
CA ILE A 181 -15.45 -61.05 -43.89
C ILE A 181 -14.91 -60.53 -42.55
N GLU A 182 -14.03 -61.28 -41.90
CA GLU A 182 -13.45 -60.87 -40.61
C GLU A 182 -12.70 -59.54 -40.72
N ARG A 183 -11.83 -59.40 -41.73
CA ARG A 183 -11.11 -58.14 -42.00
C ARG A 183 -12.04 -56.97 -42.34
N LEU A 184 -13.15 -57.22 -43.03
CA LEU A 184 -14.15 -56.20 -43.34
C LEU A 184 -14.89 -55.75 -42.09
N VAL A 185 -15.31 -56.69 -41.25
CA VAL A 185 -15.99 -56.41 -39.97
C VAL A 185 -15.08 -55.59 -39.08
N GLU A 186 -13.84 -56.02 -38.86
CA GLU A 186 -12.87 -55.28 -38.04
C GLU A 186 -12.65 -53.85 -38.54
N ARG A 187 -12.50 -53.68 -39.86
CA ARG A 187 -12.25 -52.37 -40.45
C ARG A 187 -13.46 -51.45 -40.33
N GLN A 188 -14.67 -51.96 -40.55
CA GLN A 188 -15.90 -51.19 -40.40
C GLN A 188 -16.18 -50.85 -38.93
N THR A 189 -15.97 -51.78 -38.01
CA THR A 189 -16.07 -51.53 -36.57
C THR A 189 -15.09 -50.44 -36.14
N ARG A 190 -13.84 -50.49 -36.64
CA ARG A 190 -12.84 -49.45 -36.36
C ARG A 190 -13.23 -48.09 -36.93
N ALA A 191 -13.72 -48.03 -38.17
CA ALA A 191 -14.20 -46.79 -38.78
C ALA A 191 -15.38 -46.19 -37.99
N HIS A 192 -16.36 -47.02 -37.62
CA HIS A 192 -17.52 -46.59 -36.84
C HIS A 192 -17.13 -46.07 -35.46
N ARG A 193 -16.22 -46.76 -34.76
CA ARG A 193 -15.71 -46.32 -33.45
C ARG A 193 -15.02 -44.96 -33.53
N VAL A 194 -14.20 -44.73 -34.56
CA VAL A 194 -13.51 -43.44 -34.74
C VAL A 194 -14.50 -42.31 -35.04
N LYS A 195 -15.54 -42.57 -35.86
CA LYS A 195 -16.62 -41.60 -36.12
C LYS A 195 -17.39 -41.24 -34.85
N LEU A 196 -17.73 -42.23 -34.03
CA LEU A 196 -18.42 -42.00 -32.75
C LEU A 196 -17.58 -41.12 -31.81
N ILE A 197 -16.28 -41.41 -31.68
CA ILE A 197 -15.39 -40.59 -30.86
C ILE A 197 -15.32 -39.15 -31.39
N ALA A 198 -15.17 -38.98 -32.70
CA ALA A 198 -15.15 -37.65 -33.33
C ALA A 198 -16.47 -36.88 -33.13
N SER A 199 -17.62 -37.56 -33.17
CA SER A 199 -18.95 -36.96 -32.95
C SER A 199 -19.21 -36.59 -31.49
N ILE A 200 -18.70 -37.36 -30.52
CA ILE A 200 -18.76 -37.02 -29.10
C ILE A 200 -17.91 -35.78 -28.79
N VAL A 201 -16.76 -35.65 -29.45
CA VAL A 201 -15.80 -34.56 -29.23
C VAL A 201 -16.24 -33.26 -29.92
N ASP A 202 -16.86 -33.36 -31.10
CA ASP A 202 -17.45 -32.22 -31.83
C ASP A 202 -18.82 -32.62 -32.41
N PRO A 203 -19.92 -32.29 -31.70
CA PRO A 203 -21.28 -32.67 -32.08
C PRO A 203 -21.90 -31.75 -33.13
N SER A 204 -21.13 -30.82 -33.70
CA SER A 204 -21.63 -29.77 -34.59
C SER A 204 -22.00 -30.23 -36.02
N ASP A 205 -22.05 -31.55 -36.26
CA ASP A 205 -22.50 -32.20 -37.51
C ASP A 205 -23.78 -33.02 -37.27
#